data_AF-N1PNJ1-F1
#
_entry.id   AF-N1PNJ1-F1
#
_cell.length_a   1.000
_cell.length_b   1.000
_cell.length_c   1.000
_cell.angle_alpha   90.00
_cell.angle_beta   90.00
_cell.angle_gamma   90.00
#
_symmetry.space_group_name_H-M   'P 1'
#
loop_
_entity.id
_entity.type
_entity.pdbx_description
1 polymer ?
#
loop_
_entity_poly.entity_id
_entity_poly.type
_entity_poly.pdbx_seq_one_letter_code
_entity_poly.pdbx_strand_id
1 'polypeptide(L)'
;MMLPLLTALVERLEDGPNATYSSADNLTHFKPNPLIAAFSNDDQVIQLAAAIGASDDQLDLQAGHVVAKRTFRAGNFDMMRGMASLESLSCSASSVGVDTFLRVKLNDVVDPVVGCDQEPGLSCASVSYQKLVAWKNQAFGDLEVAYGSANRSVVPVGGEQTTFLTDPYLPIVHTIKP
;
A
#
# COMPACT_ATOMS: atom_id res chain seq x y z
N MET A 1 -0.13 -12.31 -0.59
CA MET A 1 0.77 -11.22 -0.17
C MET A 1 0.30 -9.92 -0.83
N MET A 2 0.43 -8.78 -0.15
CA MET A 2 -0.16 -7.50 -0.57
C MET A 2 0.86 -6.43 -1.02
N LEU A 3 2.16 -6.76 -1.18
CA LEU A 3 3.17 -5.77 -1.62
C LEU A 3 2.84 -5.14 -2.98
N PRO A 4 2.43 -5.86 -4.05
CA PRO A 4 2.08 -5.21 -5.32
C PRO A 4 0.90 -4.24 -5.19
N LEU A 5 -0.05 -4.53 -4.29
CA LEU A 5 -1.14 -3.60 -4.02
C LEU A 5 -0.62 -2.37 -3.30
N LEU A 6 0.24 -2.54 -2.29
CA LEU A 6 0.86 -1.42 -1.57
C LEU A 6 1.67 -0.54 -2.51
N THR A 7 2.47 -1.12 -3.41
CA THR A 7 3.22 -0.40 -4.45
C THR A 7 2.27 0.46 -5.29
N ALA A 8 1.22 -0.14 -5.86
CA ALA A 8 0.27 0.60 -6.69
C ALA A 8 -0.54 1.65 -5.92
N LEU A 9 -0.85 1.43 -4.64
CA LEU A 9 -1.48 2.44 -3.78
C LEU A 9 -0.55 3.63 -3.56
N VAL A 10 0.73 3.38 -3.28
CA VAL A 10 1.72 4.44 -3.06
C VAL A 10 1.99 5.23 -4.34
N GLU A 11 2.14 4.56 -5.48
CA GLU A 11 2.24 5.20 -6.81
C GLU A 11 1.01 6.08 -7.06
N ARG A 12 -0.19 5.53 -6.83
CA ARG A 12 -1.45 6.26 -7.01
C ARG A 12 -1.54 7.50 -6.13
N LEU A 13 -1.07 7.43 -4.88
CA LEU A 13 -1.06 8.55 -3.95
C LEU A 13 -0.02 9.62 -4.30
N GLU A 14 1.10 9.22 -4.91
CA GLU A 14 2.13 10.16 -5.39
C GLU A 14 1.70 10.89 -6.65
N ASP A 15 1.08 10.18 -7.60
CA ASP A 15 0.51 10.78 -8.82
C ASP A 15 -0.52 11.88 -8.49
N GLY A 16 -1.15 11.77 -7.31
CA GLY A 16 -2.02 12.77 -6.73
C GLY A 16 -3.45 12.77 -7.29
N PRO A 17 -4.34 13.59 -6.74
CA PRO A 17 -5.78 13.53 -7.02
C PRO A 17 -6.15 13.99 -8.45
N ASN A 18 -5.23 14.63 -9.16
CA ASN A 18 -5.46 15.16 -10.51
C ASN A 18 -4.90 14.28 -11.63
N ALA A 19 -4.24 13.18 -11.31
CA ALA A 19 -3.73 12.24 -12.28
C ALA A 19 -4.85 11.66 -13.16
N THR A 20 -4.54 11.50 -14.44
CA THR A 20 -5.40 10.85 -15.43
C THR A 20 -4.64 9.67 -16.00
N TYR A 21 -5.30 8.52 -16.01
CA TYR A 21 -4.75 7.26 -16.51
C TYR A 21 -5.41 6.91 -17.83
N SER A 22 -4.68 6.20 -18.68
CA SER A 22 -5.20 5.63 -19.90
C SER A 22 -5.44 4.13 -19.70
N SER A 23 -6.51 3.61 -20.28
CA SER A 23 -6.73 2.17 -20.41
C SER A 23 -5.60 1.49 -21.21
N ALA A 24 -5.49 0.17 -21.10
CA ALA A 24 -4.52 -0.62 -21.86
C ALA A 24 -4.56 -0.40 -23.39
N ASP A 25 -5.71 0.00 -23.96
CA ASP A 25 -5.86 0.33 -25.38
C ASP A 25 -5.48 1.78 -25.75
N ASN A 26 -5.16 2.63 -24.76
CA ASN A 26 -4.88 4.07 -24.88
C ASN A 26 -6.02 4.90 -25.50
N LEU A 27 -7.23 4.37 -25.62
CA LEU A 27 -8.37 5.06 -26.22
C LEU A 27 -9.28 5.70 -25.18
N THR A 28 -9.28 5.19 -23.96
CA THR A 28 -10.14 5.70 -22.89
C THR A 28 -9.29 6.28 -21.75
N HIS A 29 -9.73 7.42 -21.25
CA HIS A 29 -9.08 8.09 -20.14
C HIS A 29 -9.96 8.00 -18.89
N PHE A 30 -9.32 7.78 -17.76
CA PHE A 30 -9.96 7.66 -16.47
C PHE A 30 -9.27 8.60 -15.47
N LYS A 31 -10.06 9.47 -14.85
CA LYS A 31 -9.63 10.27 -13.70
C LYS A 31 -10.26 9.66 -12.44
N PRO A 32 -9.48 9.04 -11.55
CA PRO A 32 -10.02 8.43 -10.34
C PRO A 32 -10.47 9.50 -9.34
N ASN A 33 -11.43 9.14 -8.48
CA ASN A 33 -11.77 9.97 -7.33
C ASN A 33 -10.56 10.10 -6.38
N PRO A 34 -10.47 11.21 -5.63
CA PRO A 34 -9.38 11.41 -4.67
C PRO A 34 -9.44 10.44 -3.47
N LEU A 35 -10.61 9.86 -3.20
CA LEU A 35 -10.79 8.82 -2.19
C LEU A 35 -10.87 7.45 -2.86
N ILE A 36 -10.06 6.52 -2.37
CA ILE A 36 -10.04 5.12 -2.79
C ILE A 36 -10.53 4.28 -1.62
N ALA A 37 -11.63 3.56 -1.81
CA ALA A 37 -12.13 2.59 -0.85
C ALA A 37 -12.00 1.19 -1.44
N ALA A 38 -11.23 0.33 -0.78
CA ALA A 38 -11.07 -1.06 -1.14
C ALA A 38 -11.56 -1.94 0.00
N PHE A 39 -12.26 -3.02 -0.35
CA PHE A 39 -12.77 -4.00 0.61
C PHE A 39 -12.05 -5.33 0.37
N SER A 40 -11.55 -5.92 1.44
CA SER A 40 -10.82 -7.18 1.42
C SER A 40 -11.15 -7.98 2.68
N ASN A 41 -10.68 -9.22 2.74
CA ASN A 41 -10.78 -10.04 3.94
C ASN A 41 -9.66 -9.70 4.93
N ASP A 42 -9.83 -10.16 6.16
CA ASP A 42 -8.89 -10.08 7.28
C ASP A 42 -7.46 -10.48 6.90
N ASP A 43 -7.29 -11.65 6.27
CA ASP A 43 -5.98 -12.15 5.84
C ASP A 43 -5.24 -11.15 4.93
N GLN A 44 -5.98 -10.45 4.07
CA GLN A 44 -5.42 -9.47 3.14
C GLN A 44 -5.11 -8.15 3.87
N VAL A 45 -5.95 -7.73 4.82
CA VAL A 45 -5.68 -6.55 5.65
C VAL A 45 -4.46 -6.77 6.55
N ILE A 46 -4.31 -7.95 7.15
CA ILE A 46 -3.13 -8.35 7.94
C ILE A 46 -1.87 -8.34 7.08
N GLN A 47 -1.93 -8.92 5.87
CA GLN A 47 -0.79 -8.92 4.95
C GLN A 47 -0.40 -7.51 4.52
N LEU A 48 -1.37 -6.62 4.32
CA LEU A 48 -1.12 -5.21 4.02
C LEU A 48 -0.47 -4.50 5.22
N ALA A 49 -1.01 -4.66 6.42
CA ALA A 49 -0.46 -4.09 7.65
C ALA A 49 1.00 -4.53 7.90
N ALA A 50 1.32 -5.80 7.63
CA ALA A 50 2.69 -6.32 7.72
C ALA A 50 3.62 -5.73 6.65
N ALA A 51 3.10 -5.43 5.46
CA ALA A 51 3.87 -4.86 4.35
C ALA A 51 4.17 -3.37 4.52
N ILE A 52 3.31 -2.62 5.21
CA ILE A 52 3.35 -1.15 5.34
C ILE A 52 4.60 -0.64 6.10
N GLY A 53 5.24 -1.47 6.91
CA GLY A 53 6.53 -1.13 7.54
C GLY A 53 6.44 -0.47 8.92
N ALA A 54 5.26 -0.37 9.51
CA ALA A 54 5.07 0.12 10.89
C ALA A 54 5.56 -0.86 11.97
N SER A 55 5.95 -2.08 11.59
CA SER A 55 6.40 -3.14 12.50
C SER A 55 7.70 -3.81 12.04
N ASP A 56 8.47 -3.14 11.17
CA ASP A 56 9.68 -3.71 10.56
C ASP A 56 10.86 -3.87 11.52
N ASP A 57 10.84 -3.18 12.67
CA ASP A 57 11.84 -3.33 13.74
C ASP A 57 11.51 -4.47 14.72
N GLN A 58 10.39 -5.17 14.51
CA GLN A 58 9.97 -6.27 15.36
C GLN A 58 10.62 -7.59 14.95
N LEU A 59 10.95 -8.42 15.93
CA LEU A 59 11.32 -9.81 15.70
C LEU A 59 10.09 -10.67 15.46
N ASP A 60 10.30 -11.82 14.80
CA ASP A 60 9.27 -12.84 14.63
C ASP A 60 8.61 -13.23 15.97
N LEU A 61 7.30 -13.45 15.91
CA LEU A 61 6.54 -13.89 17.08
C LEU A 61 7.00 -15.27 17.53
N GLN A 62 7.25 -15.42 18.83
CA GLN A 62 7.68 -16.68 19.41
C GLN A 62 6.48 -17.55 19.80
N ALA A 63 6.51 -18.83 19.46
CA ALA A 63 5.42 -19.77 19.77
C ALA A 63 5.31 -20.10 21.28
N GLY A 64 6.40 -19.98 22.04
CA GLY A 64 6.47 -20.44 23.43
C GLY A 64 5.99 -19.43 24.48
N HIS A 65 5.83 -18.15 24.12
CA HIS A 65 5.35 -17.12 25.04
C HIS A 65 4.84 -15.88 24.33
N VAL A 66 4.06 -15.08 25.04
CA VAL A 66 3.57 -13.80 24.54
C VAL A 66 4.70 -12.77 24.61
N VAL A 67 5.18 -12.31 23.45
CA VAL A 67 6.17 -11.23 23.37
C VAL A 67 5.56 -9.92 23.91
N ALA A 68 6.16 -9.40 24.97
CA ALA A 68 5.78 -8.13 25.57
C ALA A 68 6.20 -6.96 24.65
N LYS A 69 5.44 -5.86 24.67
CA LYS A 69 5.70 -4.64 23.87
C LYS A 69 5.77 -4.84 22.33
N ARG A 70 5.18 -5.92 21.80
CA ARG A 70 4.94 -6.01 20.34
C ARG A 70 4.04 -4.85 19.87
N THR A 71 4.41 -4.23 18.75
CA THR A 71 3.65 -3.22 18.03
C THR A 71 2.65 -3.89 17.10
N PHE A 72 3.03 -5.00 16.45
CA PHE A 72 2.12 -5.77 15.61
C PHE A 72 1.10 -6.55 16.46
N ARG A 73 -0.16 -6.09 16.45
CA ARG A 73 -1.29 -6.72 17.15
C ARG A 73 -2.52 -6.69 16.25
N ALA A 74 -2.78 -7.79 15.56
CA ALA A 74 -3.93 -7.91 14.65
C ALA A 74 -5.25 -7.44 15.30
N GLY A 75 -5.52 -7.80 16.55
CA GLY A 75 -6.73 -7.37 17.26
C GLY A 75 -6.92 -5.86 17.46
N ASN A 76 -5.90 -5.02 17.19
CA ASN A 76 -6.04 -3.56 17.23
C ASN A 76 -6.64 -3.00 15.94
N PHE A 77 -6.48 -3.70 14.80
CA PHE A 77 -6.82 -3.17 13.49
C PHE A 77 -7.61 -4.11 12.58
N ASP A 78 -7.47 -5.41 12.78
CA ASP A 78 -8.18 -6.47 12.06
C ASP A 78 -9.37 -6.99 12.88
N MET A 79 -10.14 -6.04 13.40
CA MET A 79 -11.43 -6.33 14.02
C MET A 79 -12.52 -6.38 12.95
N MET A 80 -13.76 -6.73 13.33
CA MET A 80 -14.90 -6.59 12.41
C MET A 80 -15.01 -5.13 11.95
N ARG A 81 -14.93 -4.89 10.63
CA ARG A 81 -14.81 -3.55 10.01
C ARG A 81 -13.50 -2.80 10.31
N GLY A 82 -12.45 -3.55 10.58
CA GLY A 82 -11.08 -3.07 10.63
C GLY A 82 -10.69 -2.34 9.35
N MET A 83 -9.76 -1.39 9.48
CA MET A 83 -9.36 -0.52 8.38
C MET A 83 -7.86 -0.28 8.41
N ALA A 84 -7.23 -0.35 7.25
CA ALA A 84 -5.90 0.19 7.01
C ALA A 84 -6.04 1.36 6.03
N SER A 85 -5.52 2.52 6.40
CA SER A 85 -5.61 3.74 5.62
C SER A 85 -4.23 4.28 5.30
N LEU A 86 -4.03 4.68 4.05
CA LEU A 86 -2.87 5.46 3.60
C LEU A 86 -3.37 6.84 3.19
N GLU A 87 -2.73 7.87 3.73
CA GLU A 87 -3.10 9.26 3.51
C GLU A 87 -1.94 9.98 2.83
N SER A 88 -2.21 10.71 1.74
CA SER A 88 -1.27 11.66 1.14
C SER A 88 -1.59 13.06 1.67
N LEU A 89 -0.62 13.66 2.33
CA LEU A 89 -0.70 14.95 3.00
C LEU A 89 0.21 15.93 2.27
N SER A 90 -0.34 17.05 1.84
CA SER A 90 0.45 18.18 1.34
C SER A 90 0.64 19.19 2.46
N CYS A 91 1.88 19.37 2.91
CA CYS A 91 2.19 20.29 4.01
C CYS A 91 3.26 21.29 3.59
N SER A 92 3.09 22.55 3.99
CA SER A 92 4.14 23.57 3.92
C SER A 92 5.09 23.38 5.12
N ALA A 93 5.91 22.32 5.08
CA ALA A 93 6.86 22.02 6.15
C ALA A 93 8.11 22.93 6.09
N SER A 94 8.36 23.54 4.92
CA SER A 94 9.55 24.30 4.60
C SER A 94 9.20 25.69 4.07
N SER A 95 10.08 26.69 4.25
CA SER A 95 9.96 28.02 3.63
C SER A 95 10.14 28.02 2.09
N VAL A 96 10.23 26.84 1.48
CA VAL A 96 10.65 26.61 0.08
C VAL A 96 9.61 25.83 -0.76
N GLY A 97 8.46 25.43 -0.20
CA GLY A 97 7.42 24.76 -1.00
C GLY A 97 6.37 23.98 -0.22
N VAL A 98 5.52 23.29 -0.99
CA VAL A 98 4.56 22.29 -0.49
C VAL A 98 5.18 20.92 -0.75
N ASP A 99 5.46 20.19 0.34
CA ASP A 99 6.02 18.84 0.29
C ASP A 99 4.90 17.81 0.48
N THR A 100 5.05 16.62 -0.13
CA THR A 100 4.10 15.50 -0.01
C THR A 100 4.61 14.47 0.98
N PHE A 101 3.75 14.12 1.92
CA PHE A 101 4.02 13.14 2.97
C PHE A 101 2.96 12.05 2.95
N LEU A 102 3.38 10.81 3.22
CA LEU A 102 2.51 9.66 3.35
C LEU A 102 2.37 9.27 4.81
N ARG A 103 1.14 9.11 5.27
CA ARG A 103 0.83 8.66 6.63
C ARG A 103 0.01 7.38 6.59
N VAL A 104 0.34 6.49 7.52
CA VAL A 104 -0.37 5.22 7.72
C VAL A 104 -1.24 5.34 8.94
N LYS A 105 -2.46 4.81 8.84
CA LYS A 105 -3.32 4.58 9.99
C LYS A 105 -3.84 3.16 9.99
N LEU A 106 -3.79 2.50 11.13
CA LEU A 106 -4.44 1.22 11.38
C LEU A 106 -5.59 1.48 12.35
N ASN A 107 -6.82 1.31 11.86
CA ASN A 107 -8.06 1.52 12.59
C ASN A 107 -8.11 2.87 13.31
N ASP A 108 -7.91 3.93 12.51
CA ASP A 108 -7.86 5.34 12.91
C ASP A 108 -6.74 5.78 13.83
N VAL A 109 -5.85 4.87 14.24
CA VAL A 109 -4.62 5.19 14.97
C VAL A 109 -3.49 5.38 13.98
N VAL A 110 -2.73 6.48 14.12
CA VAL A 110 -1.50 6.67 13.33
C VAL A 110 -0.48 5.62 13.73
N ASP A 111 -0.03 4.83 12.75
CA ASP A 111 0.95 3.76 12.93
C ASP A 111 2.23 4.17 12.18
N PRO A 112 3.21 4.80 12.85
CA PRO A 112 4.35 5.40 12.17
C PRO A 112 5.22 4.35 11.48
N VAL A 113 5.65 4.65 10.26
CA VAL A 113 6.56 3.78 9.51
C VAL A 113 7.94 3.84 10.17
N VAL A 114 8.50 2.67 10.49
CA VAL A 114 9.80 2.57 11.15
C VAL A 114 10.88 3.28 10.32
N GLY A 115 11.62 4.19 10.96
CA GLY A 115 12.69 4.95 10.31
C GLY A 115 12.22 6.08 9.38
N CYS A 116 10.92 6.39 9.35
CA CYS A 116 10.36 7.48 8.56
C CYS A 116 9.18 8.15 9.25
N ASP A 117 9.32 8.47 10.54
CA ASP A 117 8.28 9.01 11.42
C ASP A 117 8.57 10.45 11.90
N GLN A 118 9.57 11.09 11.30
CA GLN A 118 10.07 12.41 11.72
C GLN A 118 9.32 13.58 11.07
N GLU A 119 8.44 13.31 10.12
CA GLU A 119 7.72 14.34 9.36
C GLU A 119 6.38 14.71 10.04
N PRO A 120 5.71 15.81 9.63
CA PRO A 120 4.52 16.31 10.29
C PRO A 120 3.44 15.24 10.49
N GLY A 121 2.98 15.09 11.73
CA GLY A 121 1.92 14.13 12.07
C GLY A 121 2.38 12.66 12.04
N LEU A 122 3.67 12.40 12.32
CA LEU A 122 4.29 11.07 12.30
C LEU A 122 4.17 10.40 10.91
N SER A 123 4.31 11.23 9.88
CA SER A 123 4.28 10.81 8.49
C SER A 123 5.69 10.54 7.97
N CYS A 124 5.75 10.02 6.75
CA CYS A 124 6.96 9.76 6.01
C CYS A 124 7.01 10.65 4.76
N ALA A 125 8.18 11.18 4.40
CA ALA A 125 8.34 11.85 3.11
C ALA A 125 7.99 10.85 1.98
N SER A 126 7.15 11.27 1.03
CA SER A 126 6.57 10.32 0.07
C SER A 126 7.63 9.55 -0.73
N VAL A 127 8.68 10.25 -1.18
CA VAL A 127 9.84 9.66 -1.88
C VAL A 127 10.58 8.63 -1.02
N SER A 128 10.67 8.85 0.29
CA SER A 128 11.30 7.89 1.21
C SER A 128 10.44 6.65 1.38
N TYR A 129 9.12 6.82 1.50
CA TYR A 129 8.19 5.69 1.61
C TYR A 129 8.14 4.85 0.33
N GLN A 130 8.13 5.49 -0.83
CA GLN A 130 8.24 4.80 -2.13
C GLN A 130 9.48 3.91 -2.21
N LYS A 131 10.64 4.42 -1.78
CA LYS A 131 11.89 3.64 -1.74
C LYS A 131 11.78 2.45 -0.81
N LEU A 132 11.18 2.61 0.37
CA LEU A 132 10.94 1.51 1.31
C LEU A 132 10.09 0.40 0.68
N VAL A 133 8.95 0.77 0.08
CA VAL A 133 8.03 -0.19 -0.54
C VAL A 133 8.67 -0.88 -1.74
N ALA A 134 9.39 -0.13 -2.58
CA ALA A 134 10.13 -0.68 -3.71
C ALA A 134 11.21 -1.68 -3.25
N TRP A 135 11.96 -1.34 -2.20
CA TRP A 135 12.95 -2.24 -1.61
C TRP A 135 12.30 -3.53 -1.07
N LYS A 136 11.17 -3.43 -0.35
CA LYS A 136 10.42 -4.61 0.12
C LYS A 136 9.95 -5.50 -1.02
N ASN A 137 9.40 -4.91 -2.08
CA ASN A 137 8.93 -5.66 -3.24
C ASN A 137 10.08 -6.37 -3.96
N GLN A 138 11.23 -5.70 -4.14
CA GLN A 138 12.44 -6.31 -4.69
C GLN A 138 13.00 -7.43 -3.80
N ALA A 139 13.00 -7.24 -2.48
CA ALA A 139 13.47 -8.24 -1.53
C ALA A 139 12.59 -9.50 -1.50
N PHE A 140 11.29 -9.35 -1.76
CA PHE A 140 10.39 -10.50 -1.94
C PHE A 140 10.64 -11.23 -3.28
N GLY A 141 10.91 -10.48 -4.34
CA GLY A 141 11.15 -11.01 -5.68
C GLY A 141 9.86 -11.27 -6.46
N ASP A 142 9.96 -12.11 -7.51
CA ASP A 142 8.87 -12.35 -8.44
C ASP A 142 7.81 -13.28 -7.82
N LEU A 143 6.54 -12.87 -7.84
CA LEU A 143 5.44 -13.65 -7.25
C LEU A 143 5.27 -14.98 -7.97
N GLU A 144 5.48 -14.95 -9.28
CA GLU A 144 5.36 -16.08 -10.19
C GLU A 144 6.28 -17.22 -9.76
N VAL A 145 7.48 -16.85 -9.32
CA VAL A 145 8.48 -17.78 -8.82
C VAL A 145 8.11 -18.20 -7.40
N ALA A 146 7.81 -17.25 -6.52
CA ALA A 146 7.48 -17.51 -5.11
C ALA A 146 6.26 -18.44 -4.92
N TYR A 147 5.25 -18.35 -5.78
CA TYR A 147 4.04 -19.18 -5.74
C TYR A 147 4.08 -20.36 -6.72
N GLY A 148 5.17 -20.59 -7.46
CA GLY A 148 5.29 -21.73 -8.38
C GLY A 148 4.33 -21.65 -9.58
N SER A 149 4.05 -20.44 -10.06
CA SER A 149 3.20 -20.15 -11.21
C SER A 149 3.96 -19.60 -12.42
N ALA A 150 5.30 -19.49 -12.39
CA ALA A 150 6.11 -18.93 -13.48
C ALA A 150 5.82 -19.48 -14.89
N ASN A 151 5.45 -20.77 -15.02
CA ASN A 151 5.12 -21.39 -16.31
C ASN A 151 3.62 -21.41 -16.64
N ARG A 152 2.76 -20.88 -15.75
CA ARG A 152 1.30 -20.90 -15.86
C ARG A 152 0.67 -19.51 -15.76
N SER A 153 1.42 -18.52 -15.30
CA SER A 153 0.96 -17.13 -15.21
C SER A 153 0.76 -16.57 -16.62
N VAL A 154 -0.30 -15.78 -16.76
CA VAL A 154 -0.51 -14.94 -17.94
C VAL A 154 0.32 -13.66 -17.89
N VAL A 155 0.90 -13.36 -16.72
CA VAL A 155 1.84 -12.27 -16.50
C VAL A 155 3.26 -12.85 -16.56
N PRO A 156 4.18 -12.26 -17.35
CA PRO A 156 5.57 -12.68 -17.38
C PRO A 156 6.24 -12.48 -16.02
N VAL A 157 7.23 -13.32 -15.70
CA VAL A 157 8.10 -13.15 -14.52
C VAL A 157 8.71 -11.74 -14.51
N GLY A 158 8.59 -11.03 -13.39
CA GLY A 158 9.05 -9.65 -13.22
C GLY A 158 8.09 -8.59 -13.80
N GLY A 159 6.94 -9.00 -14.34
CA GLY A 159 5.89 -8.14 -14.88
C GLY A 159 4.72 -7.92 -13.92
N GLU A 160 4.83 -8.36 -12.67
CA GLU A 160 3.76 -8.32 -11.69
C GLU A 160 3.46 -6.89 -11.23
N GLN A 161 2.23 -6.46 -11.45
CA GLN A 161 1.77 -5.14 -11.04
C GLN A 161 0.27 -5.14 -10.77
N THR A 162 -0.16 -4.27 -9.86
CA THR A 162 -1.59 -4.04 -9.60
C THR A 162 -2.09 -2.90 -10.48
N THR A 163 -2.96 -3.21 -11.44
CA THR A 163 -3.43 -2.24 -12.45
C THR A 163 -4.87 -1.78 -12.26
N PHE A 164 -5.70 -2.47 -11.46
CA PHE A 164 -7.12 -2.11 -11.31
C PHE A 164 -7.35 -0.76 -10.60
N LEU A 165 -6.29 -0.15 -10.03
CA LEU A 165 -6.34 1.19 -9.45
C LEU A 165 -6.19 2.30 -10.50
N THR A 166 -5.68 1.97 -11.69
CA THR A 166 -5.38 2.90 -12.78
C THR A 166 -6.13 2.56 -14.07
N ASP A 167 -6.52 1.30 -14.27
CA ASP A 167 -7.31 0.84 -15.40
C ASP A 167 -8.63 0.17 -14.94
N PRO A 168 -9.78 0.86 -15.02
CA PRO A 168 -11.08 0.30 -14.66
C PRO A 168 -11.71 -0.56 -15.76
N TYR A 169 -11.06 -0.70 -16.93
CA TYR A 169 -11.58 -1.44 -18.09
C TYR A 169 -11.03 -2.86 -18.20
N LEU A 170 -10.29 -3.32 -17.19
CA LEU A 170 -9.84 -4.70 -17.10
C LEU A 170 -11.04 -5.67 -17.12
N PRO A 171 -10.93 -6.84 -17.75
CA PRO A 171 -12.05 -7.79 -17.85
C PRO A 171 -12.65 -8.25 -16.52
N ILE A 172 -11.87 -8.17 -15.44
CA ILE A 172 -12.27 -8.55 -14.07
C ILE A 172 -12.92 -7.40 -13.28
N VAL A 173 -12.88 -6.18 -13.81
CA VAL A 173 -13.42 -4.99 -13.15
C VAL A 173 -14.81 -4.71 -13.69
N HIS A 174 -15.77 -4.58 -12.79
CA HIS A 174 -17.13 -4.17 -13.11
C HIS A 174 -17.40 -2.80 -12.51
N THR A 175 -17.56 -1.79 -13.36
CA THR A 175 -17.89 -0.44 -12.92
C THR A 175 -19.39 -0.31 -12.71
N ILE A 176 -19.81 -0.06 -11.47
CA ILE A 176 -21.20 0.26 -11.14
C ILE A 176 -21.40 1.76 -11.34
N LYS A 177 -22.27 2.14 -12.29
CA LYS A 177 -22.65 3.54 -12.47
C LYS A 177 -23.61 3.95 -11.34
N PRO A 178 -23.48 5.17 -10.79
CA PRO A 178 -24.41 5.69 -9.81
C PRO A 178 -25.83 5.82 -10.35
#